data_AF-A0A1R2CP71-F1
#
_entry.id   AF-A0A1R2CP71-F1
#
_cell.length_a   1.000
_cell.length_b   1.000
_cell.length_c   1.000
_cell.angle_alpha   90.00
_cell.angle_beta   90.00
_cell.angle_gamma   90.00
#
_symmetry.space_group_name_H-M   'P 1'
#
loop_
_entity.id
_entity.type
_entity.pdbx_description
1 polymer ?
#
loop_
_entity_poly.entity_id
_entity_poly.type
_entity_poly.pdbx_seq_one_letter_code
_entity_poly.pdbx_strand_id
1 'polypeptide(L)'
;MLRKLRVERLKDERVVLVLSTITGTLVFQKVVKLLRLFRRQGIKPVLKTFFTRLMMRFRFVQEKIDKEDAKVKEMFKNHFDKITDSKIEVIPEQGSSEYLQILKNRSEQDAKNYCGNRISGSIYYHGDAILNVSAEAMKLYTHANPLHPEIFPSVRQMECEIVKMTLNIFNGPSGSCGTITSGGTESLLLAMLAYREWGKNKGISDPEVIVSETVHAAIDKAAFYFNINLIKLKADKTTGKLNPSQVKRYINSRTVAIFGSAPNFPHGTFDPLEELGQLALRYKINFHIDACLGSFLLPFAKDAGFDIPLCDFRVPGVTSISCDPHKYGYTPKGVSVIMYRTSELRRHQYFTCPDWTGGLYATPTIAGSRPGVLSAGAWAVITSMGKNGYIECAKKILNASKFIRENTQLPDLKIIGQPMLSIVSFTSETLNPHAIGDTLSKIGKWKIDHLQNPPGFHFCVTMANADQVGNFVKDLKNAVEQVRNDPEAEKTETVALYGAVAKVPDKGIVGNLSLNYVDCLILFSVMVYFLNDSPENLDDKIGIYRKIKRHYSKV
;
A
#
# COMPACT_ATOMS: atom_id res chain seq x y z
N MET A 1 -54.94 -43.86 -22.24
CA MET A 1 -53.51 -44.21 -22.02
C MET A 1 -52.56 -43.33 -22.84
N LEU A 2 -52.72 -43.20 -24.16
CA LEU A 2 -51.86 -42.39 -25.04
C LEU A 2 -51.81 -40.87 -24.72
N ARG A 3 -52.92 -40.26 -24.25
CA ARG A 3 -52.91 -38.85 -23.77
C ARG A 3 -52.10 -38.65 -22.49
N LYS A 4 -52.06 -39.62 -21.57
CA LYS A 4 -51.25 -39.54 -20.33
C LYS A 4 -49.75 -39.68 -20.64
N LEU A 5 -49.38 -40.64 -21.50
CA LEU A 5 -47.99 -40.80 -21.98
C LEU A 5 -47.48 -39.56 -22.74
N ARG A 6 -48.34 -38.88 -23.52
CA ARG A 6 -47.96 -37.64 -24.24
C ARG A 6 -47.77 -36.46 -23.29
N VAL A 7 -48.56 -36.35 -22.22
CA VAL A 7 -48.42 -35.30 -21.19
C VAL A 7 -47.21 -35.56 -20.28
N GLU A 8 -46.91 -36.81 -19.94
CA GLU A 8 -45.70 -37.18 -19.20
C GLU A 8 -44.44 -36.92 -20.03
N ARG A 9 -44.41 -37.34 -21.30
CA ARG A 9 -43.28 -37.08 -22.21
C ARG A 9 -43.08 -35.58 -22.49
N LEU A 10 -44.16 -34.79 -22.63
CA LEU A 10 -44.09 -33.32 -22.77
C LEU A 10 -43.65 -32.60 -21.48
N LYS A 11 -43.94 -33.15 -20.29
CA LYS A 11 -43.41 -32.65 -19.01
C LYS A 11 -41.92 -32.93 -18.90
N ASP A 12 -41.49 -34.12 -19.33
CA ASP A 12 -40.07 -34.52 -19.33
C ASP A 12 -39.24 -33.66 -20.30
N GLU A 13 -39.75 -33.42 -21.52
CA GLU A 13 -39.09 -32.53 -22.50
C GLU A 13 -38.98 -31.08 -22.01
N ARG A 14 -40.00 -30.55 -21.32
CA ARG A 14 -39.95 -29.21 -20.72
C ARG A 14 -38.93 -29.13 -19.59
N VAL A 15 -38.84 -30.16 -18.74
CA VAL A 15 -37.84 -30.23 -17.67
C VAL A 15 -36.43 -30.33 -18.26
N VAL A 16 -36.22 -31.16 -19.28
CA VAL A 16 -34.95 -31.26 -20.01
C VAL A 16 -34.56 -29.93 -20.67
N LEU A 17 -35.52 -29.21 -21.27
CA LEU A 17 -35.26 -27.89 -21.86
C LEU A 17 -34.85 -26.85 -20.80
N VAL A 18 -35.52 -26.84 -19.64
CA VAL A 18 -35.17 -25.94 -18.53
C VAL A 18 -33.79 -26.29 -17.97
N LEU A 19 -33.51 -27.56 -17.71
CA LEU A 19 -32.21 -28.02 -17.18
C LEU A 19 -31.06 -27.80 -18.16
N SER A 20 -31.29 -28.01 -19.46
CA SER A 20 -30.29 -27.72 -20.50
C SER A 20 -30.04 -26.21 -20.63
N THR A 21 -31.07 -25.38 -20.51
CA THR A 21 -30.93 -23.92 -20.51
C THR A 21 -30.15 -23.44 -19.28
N ILE A 22 -30.46 -23.94 -18.09
CA ILE A 22 -29.74 -23.61 -16.84
C ILE A 22 -28.28 -24.05 -16.97
N THR A 23 -28.03 -25.30 -17.36
CA THR A 23 -26.68 -25.84 -17.54
C THR A 23 -25.89 -25.06 -18.59
N GLY A 24 -26.50 -24.79 -19.75
CA GLY A 24 -25.90 -24.00 -20.82
C GLY A 24 -25.55 -22.59 -20.36
N THR A 25 -26.43 -21.95 -19.59
CA THR A 25 -26.18 -20.62 -19.00
C THR A 25 -25.00 -20.66 -18.01
N LEU A 26 -24.94 -21.66 -17.14
CA LEU A 26 -23.85 -21.82 -16.18
C LEU A 26 -22.50 -22.09 -16.87
N VAL A 27 -22.50 -22.91 -17.92
CA VAL A 27 -21.31 -23.17 -18.74
C VAL A 27 -20.87 -21.89 -19.44
N PHE A 28 -21.79 -21.17 -20.08
CA PHE A 28 -21.51 -19.90 -20.73
C PHE A 28 -20.91 -18.89 -19.75
N GLN A 29 -21.49 -18.74 -18.55
CA GLN A 29 -20.95 -17.88 -17.50
C GLN A 29 -19.53 -18.28 -17.08
N LYS A 30 -19.23 -19.57 -16.96
CA LYS A 30 -17.87 -20.06 -16.66
C LYS A 30 -16.88 -19.76 -17.78
N VAL A 31 -17.28 -19.96 -19.04
CA VAL A 31 -16.45 -19.63 -20.21
C VAL A 31 -16.16 -18.13 -20.26
N VAL A 32 -17.18 -17.29 -20.08
CA VAL A 32 -17.02 -15.84 -20.03
C VAL A 32 -16.10 -15.42 -18.89
N LYS A 33 -16.24 -16.00 -17.69
CA LYS A 33 -15.32 -15.75 -16.56
C LYS A 33 -13.88 -16.15 -16.90
N LEU A 34 -13.68 -17.28 -17.58
CA LEU A 34 -12.35 -17.74 -17.99
C LEU A 34 -11.74 -16.81 -19.06
N LEU A 35 -12.52 -16.40 -20.07
CA LEU A 35 -12.07 -15.45 -21.09
C LEU A 35 -11.71 -14.09 -20.48
N ARG A 36 -12.48 -13.61 -19.49
CA ARG A 36 -12.16 -12.41 -18.72
C ARG A 36 -10.85 -12.55 -17.96
N LEU A 37 -10.63 -13.71 -17.33
CA LEU A 37 -9.39 -13.99 -16.61
C LEU A 37 -8.18 -13.99 -17.57
N PHE A 38 -8.31 -14.60 -18.75
CA PHE A 38 -7.28 -14.57 -19.79
C PHE A 38 -7.00 -13.17 -20.31
N ARG A 39 -8.04 -12.34 -20.49
CA ARG A 39 -7.84 -10.94 -20.89
C ARG A 39 -7.06 -10.17 -19.83
N ARG A 40 -7.40 -10.36 -18.55
CA ARG A 40 -6.80 -9.62 -17.43
C ARG A 40 -5.36 -10.03 -17.15
N GLN A 41 -5.08 -11.33 -17.09
CA GLN A 41 -3.80 -11.87 -16.63
C GLN A 41 -2.93 -12.42 -17.78
N GLY A 42 -3.48 -12.57 -18.98
CA GLY A 42 -2.87 -13.30 -20.07
C GLY A 42 -3.10 -14.82 -19.98
N ILE A 43 -2.98 -15.51 -21.10
CA ILE A 43 -3.20 -16.97 -21.17
C ILE A 43 -2.12 -17.74 -20.40
N LYS A 44 -0.84 -17.40 -20.62
CA LYS A 44 0.29 -18.11 -20.00
C LYS A 44 0.23 -18.10 -18.47
N PRO A 45 0.03 -16.94 -17.79
CA PRO A 45 -0.06 -16.93 -16.33
C PRO A 45 -1.24 -17.73 -15.78
N VAL A 46 -2.40 -17.67 -16.42
CA VAL A 46 -3.59 -18.42 -15.98
C VAL A 46 -3.37 -19.93 -16.08
N LEU A 47 -2.83 -20.41 -17.21
CA LEU A 47 -2.50 -21.84 -17.36
C LEU A 47 -1.43 -22.29 -16.36
N LYS A 48 -0.43 -21.44 -16.13
CA LYS A 48 0.62 -21.69 -15.14
C LYS A 48 0.05 -21.83 -13.73
N THR A 49 -0.79 -20.89 -13.29
CA THR A 49 -1.47 -20.96 -11.98
C THR A 49 -2.37 -22.18 -11.88
N PHE A 50 -3.09 -22.54 -12.94
CA PHE A 50 -3.90 -23.76 -12.97
C PHE A 50 -3.04 -25.01 -12.76
N PHE A 51 -1.93 -25.13 -13.50
CA PHE A 51 -1.00 -26.25 -13.37
C PHE A 51 -0.34 -26.28 -11.98
N THR A 52 0.08 -25.14 -11.44
CA THR A 52 0.65 -25.07 -10.08
C THR A 52 -0.37 -25.50 -9.03
N ARG A 53 -1.62 -25.07 -9.12
CA ARG A 53 -2.69 -25.53 -8.22
C ARG A 53 -2.96 -27.02 -8.33
N LEU A 54 -2.85 -27.59 -9.53
CA LEU A 54 -2.94 -29.03 -9.73
C LEU A 54 -1.76 -29.75 -9.05
N MET A 55 -0.54 -29.25 -9.22
CA MET A 55 0.66 -29.79 -8.56
C MET A 55 0.59 -29.71 -7.03
N MET A 56 0.00 -28.64 -6.47
CA MET A 56 -0.19 -28.49 -5.02
C MET A 56 -1.15 -29.53 -4.42
N ARG A 57 -1.88 -30.32 -5.23
CA ARG A 57 -2.70 -31.44 -4.72
C ARG A 57 -1.87 -32.67 -4.36
N PHE A 58 -0.62 -32.75 -4.83
CA PHE A 58 0.25 -33.88 -4.50
C PHE A 58 0.91 -33.67 -3.14
N ARG A 59 0.77 -34.67 -2.26
CA ARG A 59 1.27 -34.62 -0.88
C ARG A 59 2.77 -34.31 -0.78
N PHE A 60 3.61 -34.89 -1.64
CA PHE A 60 5.05 -34.63 -1.61
C PHE A 60 5.42 -33.16 -1.94
N VAL A 61 4.60 -32.47 -2.74
CA VAL A 61 4.78 -31.04 -3.03
C VAL A 61 4.41 -30.23 -1.79
N GLN A 62 3.30 -30.58 -1.15
CA GLN A 62 2.84 -29.93 0.07
C GLN A 62 3.88 -30.09 1.20
N GLU A 63 4.38 -31.30 1.46
CA GLU A 63 5.40 -31.55 2.47
C GLU A 63 6.69 -30.72 2.24
N LYS A 64 7.08 -30.52 0.97
CA LYS A 64 8.23 -29.68 0.64
C LYS A 64 7.95 -28.20 0.89
N ILE A 65 6.75 -27.71 0.56
CA ILE A 65 6.33 -26.34 0.86
C ILE A 65 6.30 -26.12 2.36
N ASP A 66 5.66 -27.02 3.12
CA ASP A 66 5.54 -26.93 4.58
C ASP A 66 6.92 -26.91 5.25
N LYS A 67 7.88 -27.69 4.74
CA LYS A 67 9.28 -27.66 5.22
C LYS A 67 9.96 -26.32 4.98
N GLU A 68 9.79 -25.72 3.80
CA GLU A 68 10.35 -24.39 3.52
C GLU A 68 9.63 -23.29 4.32
N ASP A 69 8.31 -23.43 4.50
CA ASP A 69 7.49 -22.55 5.31
C ASP A 69 7.96 -22.50 6.76
N ALA A 70 8.21 -23.68 7.36
CA ALA A 70 8.75 -23.81 8.71
C ALA A 70 10.12 -23.12 8.86
N LYS A 71 11.03 -23.29 7.89
CA LYS A 71 12.35 -22.63 7.91
C LYS A 71 12.22 -21.10 7.85
N VAL A 72 11.37 -20.59 6.95
CA VAL A 72 11.13 -19.15 6.80
C VAL A 72 10.55 -18.56 8.08
N LYS A 73 9.59 -19.27 8.70
CA LYS A 73 9.00 -18.90 9.99
C LYS A 73 10.04 -18.86 11.11
N GLU A 74 10.90 -19.87 11.22
CA GLU A 74 11.98 -19.92 12.20
C GLU A 74 13.00 -18.79 12.00
N MET A 75 13.36 -18.50 10.74
CA MET A 75 14.23 -17.38 10.40
C MET A 75 13.67 -16.04 10.87
N PHE A 76 12.39 -15.74 10.57
CA PHE A 76 11.75 -14.50 11.02
C PHE A 76 11.62 -14.42 12.54
N LYS A 77 11.23 -15.53 13.18
CA LYS A 77 11.16 -15.64 14.63
C LYS A 77 12.50 -15.28 15.27
N ASN A 78 13.59 -15.91 14.82
CA ASN A 78 14.93 -15.65 15.33
C ASN A 78 15.38 -14.20 15.10
N HIS A 79 14.94 -13.57 14.01
CA HIS A 79 15.22 -12.15 13.75
C HIS A 79 14.49 -11.22 14.73
N PHE A 80 13.18 -11.38 14.90
CA PHE A 80 12.37 -10.53 15.76
C PHE A 80 12.62 -10.73 17.25
N ASP A 81 12.95 -11.96 17.66
CA ASP A 81 13.36 -12.25 19.05
C ASP A 81 14.65 -11.54 19.43
N LYS A 82 15.60 -11.37 18.49
CA LYS A 82 16.88 -10.67 18.74
C LYS A 82 16.73 -9.17 18.93
N ILE A 83 15.65 -8.56 18.45
CA ILE A 83 15.44 -7.10 18.51
C ILE A 83 14.42 -6.70 19.58
N THR A 84 13.92 -7.64 20.38
CA THR A 84 12.92 -7.41 21.42
C THR A 84 13.51 -7.68 22.81
N ASP A 85 13.91 -6.65 23.54
CA ASP A 85 14.64 -6.80 24.82
C ASP A 85 13.76 -7.08 26.06
N SER A 86 12.47 -6.72 26.07
CA SER A 86 11.60 -6.96 27.23
C SER A 86 10.15 -7.29 26.87
N LYS A 87 9.66 -8.42 27.40
CA LYS A 87 8.32 -8.95 27.16
C LYS A 87 7.44 -8.70 28.39
N ILE A 88 6.38 -7.91 28.22
CA ILE A 88 5.30 -7.80 29.20
C ILE A 88 4.15 -8.62 28.63
N GLU A 89 3.99 -9.85 29.12
CA GLU A 89 2.99 -10.81 28.61
C GLU A 89 1.68 -10.79 29.41
N VAL A 90 1.73 -10.24 30.63
CA VAL A 90 0.58 -10.11 31.53
C VAL A 90 0.46 -8.67 32.02
N ILE A 91 -0.77 -8.23 32.26
CA ILE A 91 -1.04 -6.95 32.92
C ILE A 91 -0.46 -7.06 34.34
N PRO A 92 0.39 -6.11 34.79
CA PRO A 92 0.96 -6.17 36.12
C PRO A 92 -0.15 -6.05 37.18
N GLU A 93 -0.02 -6.77 38.30
CA GLU A 93 -1.00 -6.76 39.40
C GLU A 93 -1.19 -5.36 40.00
N GLN A 94 -0.15 -4.52 39.94
CA GLN A 94 -0.18 -3.13 40.36
C GLN A 94 0.36 -2.23 39.24
N GLY A 95 -0.06 -0.97 39.22
CA GLY A 95 0.44 0.02 38.27
C GLY A 95 1.95 0.20 38.41
N SER A 96 2.69 0.02 37.30
CA SER A 96 4.14 0.22 37.29
C SER A 96 4.48 1.71 37.32
N SER A 97 5.46 2.11 38.12
CA SER A 97 6.09 3.45 38.09
C SER A 97 7.24 3.53 37.07
N GLU A 98 7.68 2.40 36.52
CA GLU A 98 8.85 2.29 35.63
C GLU A 98 8.50 2.47 34.15
N TYR A 99 7.22 2.57 33.80
CA TYR A 99 6.74 2.61 32.40
C TYR A 99 7.43 3.69 31.55
N LEU A 100 7.68 4.88 32.11
CA LEU A 100 8.39 5.94 31.40
C LEU A 100 9.85 5.59 31.14
N GLN A 101 10.53 4.96 32.10
CA GLN A 101 11.93 4.56 31.92
C GLN A 101 12.03 3.45 30.86
N ILE A 102 11.10 2.49 30.88
CA ILE A 102 11.01 1.44 29.85
C ILE A 102 10.82 2.04 28.47
N LEU A 103 9.90 3.00 28.31
CA LEU A 103 9.65 3.66 27.02
C LEU A 103 10.87 4.48 26.55
N LYS A 104 11.57 5.18 27.46
CA LYS A 104 12.81 5.89 27.12
C LYS A 104 13.88 4.94 26.60
N ASN A 105 14.15 3.84 27.31
CA ASN A 105 15.14 2.85 26.90
C ASN A 105 14.82 2.25 25.51
N ARG A 106 13.54 1.92 25.25
CA ARG A 106 13.09 1.43 23.94
C ARG A 106 13.28 2.48 22.84
N SER A 107 12.88 3.72 23.10
CA SER A 107 13.05 4.82 22.15
C SER A 107 14.53 5.08 21.81
N GLU A 108 15.42 4.98 22.80
CA GLU A 108 16.87 5.11 22.61
C GLU A 108 17.45 3.94 21.81
N GLN A 109 16.94 2.73 22.00
CA GLN A 109 17.31 1.56 21.21
C GLN A 109 16.88 1.72 19.75
N ASP A 110 15.64 2.14 19.51
CA ASP A 110 15.14 2.42 18.17
C ASP A 110 15.97 3.51 17.47
N ALA A 111 16.35 4.56 18.20
CA ALA A 111 17.18 5.65 17.68
C ALA A 111 18.52 5.19 17.12
N LYS A 112 19.10 4.11 17.65
CA LYS A 112 20.35 3.53 17.11
C LYS A 112 20.19 3.03 15.68
N ASN A 113 18.98 2.64 15.26
CA ASN A 113 18.72 2.11 13.92
C ASN A 113 18.65 3.19 12.83
N TYR A 114 18.42 4.44 13.21
CA TYR A 114 18.35 5.58 12.28
C TYR A 114 19.31 6.72 12.63
N CYS A 115 20.22 6.49 13.59
CA CYS A 115 21.29 7.41 13.95
C CYS A 115 22.18 7.72 12.73
N GLY A 116 22.55 9.00 12.57
CA GLY A 116 23.34 9.47 11.43
C GLY A 116 22.56 9.73 10.15
N ASN A 117 21.22 9.63 10.19
CA ASN A 117 20.31 9.99 9.08
C ASN A 117 20.57 9.21 7.77
N ARG A 118 20.97 7.95 7.86
CA ARG A 118 21.28 7.08 6.72
C ARG A 118 20.14 6.12 6.36
N ILE A 119 18.90 6.62 6.42
CA ILE A 119 17.68 5.84 6.17
C ILE A 119 16.94 6.38 4.94
N SER A 120 16.59 5.50 4.01
CA SER A 120 15.70 5.78 2.89
C SER A 120 14.29 6.00 3.40
N GLY A 121 13.69 7.15 3.07
CA GLY A 121 12.31 7.45 3.44
C GLY A 121 12.09 7.26 4.93
N SER A 122 11.00 6.55 5.28
CA SER A 122 10.60 6.18 6.66
C SER A 122 10.36 7.36 7.60
N ILE A 123 11.41 8.12 7.88
CA ILE A 123 11.47 9.32 8.70
C ILE A 123 11.56 10.56 7.79
N TYR A 124 10.51 11.38 7.82
CA TYR A 124 10.40 12.59 7.01
C TYR A 124 10.78 13.87 7.78
N TYR A 125 11.10 13.72 9.06
CA TYR A 125 11.48 14.71 10.08
C TYR A 125 12.10 16.03 9.57
N HIS A 126 11.60 17.15 10.10
CA HIS A 126 12.08 18.52 9.87
C HIS A 126 12.56 19.17 11.18
N GLY A 127 13.55 18.57 11.85
CA GLY A 127 14.12 19.17 13.06
C GLY A 127 13.21 19.08 14.31
N ASP A 128 13.81 19.32 15.48
CA ASP A 128 13.10 19.21 16.76
C ASP A 128 12.04 20.30 16.95
N ALA A 129 12.22 21.46 16.31
CA ALA A 129 11.27 22.56 16.37
C ALA A 129 9.87 22.13 15.90
N ILE A 130 9.76 21.46 14.74
CA ILE A 130 8.47 21.00 14.21
C ILE A 130 7.91 19.82 15.00
N LEU A 131 8.77 18.93 15.53
CA LEU A 131 8.31 17.88 16.44
C LEU A 131 7.71 18.47 17.72
N ASN A 132 8.32 19.49 18.29
CA ASN A 132 7.84 20.15 19.50
C ASN A 132 6.50 20.84 19.25
N VAL A 133 6.35 21.57 18.13
CA VAL A 133 5.06 22.15 17.71
C VAL A 133 3.99 21.08 17.66
N SER A 134 4.29 19.94 17.01
CA SER A 134 3.35 18.84 16.92
C SER A 134 3.04 18.22 18.29
N ALA A 135 4.03 18.00 19.14
CA ALA A 135 3.88 17.37 20.45
C ALA A 135 3.05 18.22 21.41
N GLU A 136 3.30 19.52 21.45
CA GLU A 136 2.54 20.48 22.24
C GLU A 136 1.07 20.52 21.81
N ALA A 137 0.80 20.59 20.50
CA ALA A 137 -0.56 20.54 19.98
C ALA A 137 -1.26 19.21 20.30
N MET A 138 -0.56 18.09 20.14
CA MET A 138 -1.10 16.76 20.45
C MET A 138 -1.46 16.62 21.93
N LYS A 139 -0.65 17.17 22.84
CA LYS A 139 -0.89 17.11 24.28
C LYS A 139 -2.26 17.68 24.68
N LEU A 140 -2.76 18.69 23.96
CA LEU A 140 -4.05 19.33 24.24
C LEU A 140 -5.26 18.44 23.86
N TYR A 141 -5.08 17.46 22.96
CA TYR A 141 -6.17 16.71 22.33
C TYR A 141 -6.06 15.19 22.50
N THR A 142 -5.26 14.70 23.45
CA THR A 142 -5.00 13.26 23.68
C THR A 142 -6.25 12.40 23.86
N HIS A 143 -7.35 12.98 24.36
CA HIS A 143 -8.63 12.32 24.61
C HIS A 143 -9.68 12.57 23.52
N ALA A 144 -9.37 13.41 22.52
CA ALA A 144 -10.38 13.90 21.59
C ALA A 144 -10.73 12.85 20.52
N ASN A 145 -12.03 12.69 20.26
CA ASN A 145 -12.57 11.75 19.27
C ASN A 145 -13.53 12.45 18.31
N PRO A 146 -13.18 12.64 17.02
CA PRO A 146 -14.00 13.36 16.06
C PRO A 146 -15.26 12.59 15.62
N LEU A 147 -15.51 11.39 16.15
CA LEU A 147 -16.83 10.74 16.08
C LEU A 147 -17.91 11.57 16.80
N HIS A 148 -17.52 12.38 17.80
CA HIS A 148 -18.42 13.22 18.58
C HIS A 148 -18.19 14.71 18.28
N PRO A 149 -18.62 15.23 17.12
CA PRO A 149 -18.33 16.60 16.72
C PRO A 149 -19.00 17.67 17.61
N GLU A 150 -20.08 17.33 18.30
CA GLU A 150 -20.72 18.21 19.29
C GLU A 150 -19.87 18.38 20.56
N ILE A 151 -19.07 17.36 20.90
CA ILE A 151 -18.15 17.40 22.06
C ILE A 151 -16.80 18.00 21.65
N PHE A 152 -16.32 17.68 20.44
CA PHE A 152 -15.03 18.12 19.91
C PHE A 152 -15.17 18.95 18.61
N PRO A 153 -15.89 20.08 18.63
CA PRO A 153 -16.13 20.88 17.43
C PRO A 153 -14.84 21.47 16.84
N SER A 154 -13.86 21.76 17.70
CA SER A 154 -12.52 22.23 17.28
C SER A 154 -11.75 21.19 16.48
N VAL A 155 -11.83 19.89 16.82
CA VAL A 155 -11.21 18.83 16.01
C VAL A 155 -11.88 18.73 14.65
N ARG A 156 -13.21 18.79 14.60
CA ARG A 156 -13.94 18.82 13.33
C ARG A 156 -13.53 20.02 12.47
N GLN A 157 -13.32 21.18 13.08
CA GLN A 157 -12.83 22.38 12.38
C GLN A 157 -11.42 22.15 11.81
N MET A 158 -10.48 21.69 12.64
CA MET A 158 -9.10 21.40 12.20
C MET A 158 -9.06 20.41 11.04
N GLU A 159 -9.86 19.34 11.07
CA GLU A 159 -9.95 18.39 9.94
C GLU A 159 -10.46 19.05 8.65
N CYS A 160 -11.46 19.93 8.75
CA CYS A 160 -11.97 20.67 7.60
C CYS A 160 -10.92 21.64 7.03
N GLU A 161 -10.17 22.31 7.90
CA GLU A 161 -9.12 23.25 7.51
C GLU A 161 -7.93 22.53 6.87
N ILE A 162 -7.48 21.39 7.41
CA ILE A 162 -6.44 20.55 6.79
C ILE A 162 -6.86 20.13 5.37
N VAL A 163 -8.09 19.62 5.22
CA VAL A 163 -8.63 19.24 3.90
C VAL A 163 -8.65 20.44 2.97
N LYS A 164 -9.08 21.62 3.45
CA LYS A 164 -9.20 22.82 2.62
C LYS A 164 -7.85 23.38 2.20
N MET A 165 -6.87 23.43 3.10
CA MET A 165 -5.48 23.82 2.80
C MET A 165 -4.87 22.86 1.76
N THR A 166 -5.07 21.56 1.93
CA THR A 166 -4.57 20.54 0.98
C THR A 166 -5.25 20.67 -0.39
N LEU A 167 -6.57 20.89 -0.44
CA LEU A 167 -7.28 21.16 -1.69
C LEU A 167 -6.76 22.42 -2.39
N ASN A 168 -6.45 23.48 -1.63
CA ASN A 168 -5.95 24.73 -2.19
C ASN A 168 -4.60 24.53 -2.89
N ILE A 169 -3.64 23.87 -2.23
CA ILE A 169 -2.31 23.65 -2.82
C ILE A 169 -2.35 22.69 -4.02
N PHE A 170 -3.34 21.78 -4.08
CA PHE A 170 -3.60 20.92 -5.25
C PHE A 170 -4.61 21.52 -6.26
N ASN A 171 -4.88 22.83 -6.19
CA ASN A 171 -5.72 23.55 -7.15
C ASN A 171 -7.13 22.94 -7.32
N GLY A 172 -7.72 22.47 -6.22
CA GLY A 172 -9.07 21.91 -6.20
C GLY A 172 -10.12 22.92 -6.69
N PRO A 173 -11.00 22.57 -7.64
CA PRO A 173 -12.00 23.50 -8.16
C PRO A 173 -13.05 23.86 -7.10
N SER A 174 -13.89 24.85 -7.39
CA SER A 174 -15.07 25.12 -6.57
C SER A 174 -15.94 23.86 -6.44
N GLY A 175 -16.44 23.60 -5.24
CA GLY A 175 -17.20 22.37 -4.93
C GLY A 175 -16.35 21.11 -4.70
N SER A 176 -15.03 21.18 -4.88
CA SER A 176 -14.12 20.11 -4.45
C SER A 176 -14.13 19.94 -2.93
N CYS A 177 -13.88 18.72 -2.48
CA CYS A 177 -14.08 18.33 -1.10
C CYS A 177 -13.16 17.15 -0.75
N GLY A 178 -13.10 16.75 0.52
CA GLY A 178 -12.29 15.63 0.95
C GLY A 178 -12.58 15.19 2.36
N THR A 179 -11.75 14.29 2.88
CA THR A 179 -11.72 13.84 4.27
C THR A 179 -10.28 13.55 4.68
N ILE A 180 -9.95 13.80 5.95
CA ILE A 180 -8.74 13.25 6.57
C ILE A 180 -8.88 11.72 6.69
N THR A 181 -7.77 11.00 6.63
CA THR A 181 -7.69 9.54 6.80
C THR A 181 -6.46 9.17 7.63
N SER A 182 -6.39 7.93 8.10
CA SER A 182 -5.28 7.40 8.90
C SER A 182 -3.96 7.24 8.12
N GLY A 183 -3.99 7.34 6.78
CA GLY A 183 -2.80 7.21 5.96
C GLY A 183 -3.13 6.97 4.49
N GLY A 184 -2.11 7.01 3.63
CA GLY A 184 -2.28 6.86 2.19
C GLY A 184 -2.99 5.55 1.80
N THR A 185 -2.77 4.47 2.55
CA THR A 185 -3.51 3.22 2.33
C THR A 185 -5.02 3.40 2.51
N GLU A 186 -5.47 4.07 3.57
CA GLU A 186 -6.92 4.32 3.76
C GLU A 186 -7.45 5.28 2.68
N SER A 187 -6.68 6.31 2.28
CA SER A 187 -7.07 7.19 1.18
C SER A 187 -7.29 6.44 -0.13
N LEU A 188 -6.37 5.53 -0.50
CA LEU A 188 -6.48 4.71 -1.70
C LEU A 188 -7.62 3.68 -1.60
N LEU A 189 -7.84 3.10 -0.42
CA LEU A 189 -8.98 2.22 -0.15
C LEU A 189 -10.31 2.97 -0.36
N LEU A 190 -10.46 4.17 0.21
CA LEU A 190 -11.68 4.96 0.08
C LEU A 190 -11.92 5.42 -1.36
N ALA A 191 -10.87 5.77 -2.11
CA ALA A 191 -11.00 6.07 -3.54
C ALA A 191 -11.54 4.85 -4.32
N MET A 192 -10.97 3.66 -4.08
CA MET A 192 -11.42 2.41 -4.71
C MET A 192 -12.86 2.06 -4.32
N LEU A 193 -13.24 2.25 -3.05
CA LEU A 193 -14.61 2.07 -2.56
C LEU A 193 -15.58 3.02 -3.26
N ALA A 194 -15.25 4.32 -3.31
CA ALA A 194 -16.07 5.34 -3.96
C ALA A 194 -16.32 5.01 -5.44
N TYR A 195 -15.28 4.58 -6.18
CA TYR A 195 -15.42 4.18 -7.58
C TYR A 195 -16.23 2.91 -7.79
N ARG A 196 -16.11 1.95 -6.87
CA ARG A 196 -16.93 0.74 -6.89
C ARG A 196 -18.41 1.06 -6.72
N GLU A 197 -18.75 1.85 -5.71
CA GLU A 197 -20.15 2.23 -5.45
C GLU A 197 -20.71 3.16 -6.53
N TRP A 198 -19.90 4.09 -7.05
CA TRP A 198 -20.26 4.87 -8.23
C TRP A 198 -20.59 3.96 -9.44
N GLY A 199 -19.76 2.94 -9.68
CA GLY A 199 -19.97 1.98 -10.76
C GLY A 199 -21.23 1.15 -10.56
N LYS A 200 -21.48 0.67 -9.33
CA LYS A 200 -22.72 -0.05 -8.99
C LYS A 200 -23.97 0.78 -9.23
N ASN A 201 -23.94 2.06 -8.86
CA ASN A 201 -25.06 2.98 -9.12
C ASN A 201 -25.31 3.20 -10.62
N LYS A 202 -24.32 2.88 -11.47
CA LYS A 202 -24.44 2.85 -12.94
C LYS A 202 -24.74 1.46 -13.51
N GLY A 203 -25.05 0.47 -12.67
CA GLY A 203 -25.35 -0.90 -13.10
C GLY A 203 -24.12 -1.78 -13.36
N ILE A 204 -22.92 -1.37 -12.96
CA ILE A 204 -21.70 -2.16 -13.12
C ILE A 204 -21.55 -3.10 -11.90
N SER A 205 -21.90 -4.37 -12.08
CA SER A 205 -21.87 -5.39 -11.02
C SER A 205 -20.49 -6.04 -10.77
N ASP A 206 -19.57 -5.91 -11.73
CA ASP A 206 -18.26 -6.56 -11.70
C ASP A 206 -17.18 -5.54 -12.13
N PRO A 207 -16.85 -4.54 -11.28
CA PRO A 207 -16.06 -3.38 -11.69
C PRO A 207 -14.59 -3.72 -11.97
N GLU A 208 -14.01 -3.00 -12.93
CA GLU A 208 -12.61 -3.08 -13.34
C GLU A 208 -11.89 -1.74 -13.12
N VAL A 209 -10.67 -1.77 -12.61
CA VAL A 209 -9.79 -0.60 -12.45
C VAL A 209 -8.49 -0.86 -13.19
N ILE A 210 -8.04 0.11 -14.00
CA ILE A 210 -6.81 0.00 -14.79
C ILE A 210 -5.69 0.74 -14.06
N VAL A 211 -4.56 0.04 -13.86
CA VAL A 211 -3.41 0.56 -13.11
C VAL A 211 -2.09 0.15 -13.77
N SER A 212 -1.02 0.86 -13.45
CA SER A 212 0.36 0.42 -13.73
C SER A 212 0.80 -0.67 -12.74
N GLU A 213 1.77 -1.51 -13.13
CA GLU A 213 2.44 -2.43 -12.21
C GLU A 213 3.24 -1.72 -11.12
N THR A 214 3.58 -0.44 -11.33
CA THR A 214 4.28 0.42 -10.37
C THR A 214 3.35 1.08 -9.34
N VAL A 215 2.04 0.88 -9.44
CA VAL A 215 1.06 1.44 -8.48
C VAL A 215 1.30 0.90 -7.07
N HIS A 216 0.94 1.67 -6.05
CA HIS A 216 1.09 1.25 -4.66
C HIS A 216 0.31 -0.05 -4.35
N ALA A 217 0.91 -0.96 -3.59
CA ALA A 217 0.30 -2.25 -3.21
C ALA A 217 -1.02 -2.14 -2.43
N ALA A 218 -1.33 -0.96 -1.88
CA ALA A 218 -2.64 -0.68 -1.29
C ALA A 218 -3.79 -0.80 -2.29
N ILE A 219 -3.54 -0.63 -3.60
CA ILE A 219 -4.55 -0.86 -4.63
C ILE A 219 -4.86 -2.35 -4.79
N ASP A 220 -3.86 -3.23 -4.73
CA ASP A 220 -4.08 -4.68 -4.66
C ASP A 220 -4.84 -5.06 -3.38
N LYS A 221 -4.50 -4.45 -2.24
CA LYS A 221 -5.22 -4.63 -0.98
C LYS A 221 -6.70 -4.19 -1.11
N ALA A 222 -6.95 -3.05 -1.73
CA ALA A 222 -8.30 -2.55 -2.00
C ALA A 222 -9.08 -3.48 -2.92
N ALA A 223 -8.45 -3.96 -3.98
CA ALA A 223 -9.04 -4.93 -4.89
C ALA A 223 -9.42 -6.23 -4.18
N PHE A 224 -8.56 -6.71 -3.28
CA PHE A 224 -8.82 -7.87 -2.43
C PHE A 224 -9.99 -7.62 -1.46
N TYR A 225 -9.98 -6.52 -0.69
CA TYR A 225 -11.03 -6.22 0.29
C TYR A 225 -12.39 -5.92 -0.34
N PHE A 226 -12.41 -5.23 -1.47
CA PHE A 226 -13.65 -4.70 -2.05
C PHE A 226 -14.14 -5.50 -3.26
N ASN A 227 -13.45 -6.60 -3.60
CA ASN A 227 -13.73 -7.45 -4.76
C ASN A 227 -13.80 -6.65 -6.06
N ILE A 228 -12.72 -5.92 -6.36
CA ILE A 228 -12.57 -5.12 -7.59
C ILE A 228 -11.53 -5.81 -8.48
N ASN A 229 -11.79 -5.88 -9.78
CA ASN A 229 -10.84 -6.50 -10.71
C ASN A 229 -9.78 -5.50 -11.16
N LEU A 230 -8.50 -5.79 -10.91
CA LEU A 230 -7.40 -4.96 -11.41
C LEU A 230 -6.94 -5.42 -12.79
N ILE A 231 -6.87 -4.48 -13.73
CA ILE A 231 -6.10 -4.63 -14.96
C ILE A 231 -4.75 -3.95 -14.72
N LYS A 232 -3.74 -4.76 -14.37
CA LYS A 232 -2.39 -4.28 -14.08
C LYS A 232 -1.53 -4.36 -15.35
N LEU A 233 -1.19 -3.19 -15.90
CA LEU A 233 -0.42 -3.05 -17.13
C LEU A 233 1.06 -2.84 -16.82
N LYS A 234 1.93 -3.34 -17.69
CA LYS A 234 3.37 -3.15 -17.51
C LYS A 234 3.76 -1.70 -17.78
N ALA A 235 4.65 -1.18 -16.97
CA ALA A 235 5.27 0.11 -17.25
C ALA A 235 6.26 -0.06 -18.40
N ASP A 236 6.50 1.03 -19.13
CA ASP A 236 7.57 1.06 -20.11
C ASP A 236 8.92 0.82 -19.41
N LYS A 237 9.73 -0.09 -19.95
CA LYS A 237 10.98 -0.51 -19.31
C LYS A 237 12.02 0.61 -19.23
N THR A 238 11.98 1.55 -20.18
CA THR A 238 12.98 2.61 -20.29
C THR A 238 12.56 3.83 -19.47
N THR A 239 11.32 4.26 -19.63
CA THR A 239 10.81 5.48 -19.00
C THR A 239 10.18 5.23 -17.63
N GLY A 240 9.80 3.98 -17.33
CA GLY A 240 9.12 3.60 -16.09
C GLY A 240 7.68 4.11 -16.00
N LYS A 241 7.07 4.51 -17.13
CA LYS A 241 5.75 5.16 -17.20
C LYS A 241 4.69 4.21 -17.76
N LEU A 242 3.44 4.37 -17.33
CA LEU A 242 2.29 3.71 -17.94
C LEU A 242 2.07 4.19 -19.39
N ASN A 243 1.73 3.29 -20.31
CA ASN A 243 1.45 3.66 -21.71
C ASN A 243 -0.07 3.95 -21.92
N PRO A 244 -0.48 5.19 -22.25
CA PRO A 244 -1.90 5.54 -22.46
C PRO A 244 -2.57 4.74 -23.58
N SER A 245 -1.83 4.36 -24.64
CA SER A 245 -2.38 3.55 -25.72
C SER A 245 -2.72 2.14 -25.27
N GLN A 246 -1.96 1.57 -24.31
CA GLN A 246 -2.32 0.29 -23.71
C GLN A 246 -3.55 0.45 -22.82
N VAL A 247 -3.60 1.49 -21.97
CA VAL A 247 -4.77 1.78 -21.12
C VAL A 247 -6.04 1.84 -21.95
N LYS A 248 -6.03 2.60 -23.05
CA LYS A 248 -7.16 2.72 -23.99
C LYS A 248 -7.70 1.37 -24.48
N ARG A 249 -6.83 0.39 -24.77
CA ARG A 249 -7.24 -0.95 -25.26
C ARG A 249 -7.96 -1.79 -24.21
N TYR A 250 -7.76 -1.49 -22.93
CA TYR A 250 -8.36 -2.24 -21.83
C TYR A 250 -9.64 -1.62 -21.28
N ILE A 251 -9.91 -0.34 -21.55
CA ILE A 251 -11.16 0.32 -21.18
C ILE A 251 -12.35 -0.41 -21.82
N ASN A 252 -13.37 -0.68 -21.02
CA ASN A 252 -14.63 -1.30 -21.45
C ASN A 252 -15.79 -0.88 -20.53
N SER A 253 -16.99 -1.43 -20.75
CA SER A 253 -18.21 -1.09 -19.99
C SER A 253 -18.15 -1.38 -18.49
N ARG A 254 -17.16 -2.15 -18.01
CA ARG A 254 -16.96 -2.47 -16.60
C ARG A 254 -15.91 -1.58 -15.94
N THR A 255 -15.18 -0.79 -16.72
CA THR A 255 -14.11 0.07 -16.21
C THR A 255 -14.72 1.22 -15.41
N VAL A 256 -14.37 1.31 -14.12
CA VAL A 256 -14.86 2.38 -13.24
C VAL A 256 -13.82 3.48 -12.99
N ALA A 257 -12.53 3.15 -13.08
CA ALA A 257 -11.46 4.11 -12.86
C ALA A 257 -10.12 3.73 -13.52
N ILE A 258 -9.27 4.74 -13.72
CA ILE A 258 -7.83 4.64 -13.98
C ILE A 258 -7.07 5.21 -12.77
N PHE A 259 -5.90 4.65 -12.43
CA PHE A 259 -4.98 5.24 -11.46
C PHE A 259 -3.65 5.62 -12.13
N GLY A 260 -3.13 6.79 -11.79
CA GLY A 260 -1.77 7.21 -12.10
C GLY A 260 -1.05 7.70 -10.85
N SER A 261 0.27 7.54 -10.78
CA SER A 261 1.08 7.94 -9.62
C SER A 261 1.93 9.19 -9.87
N ALA A 262 2.06 10.02 -8.83
CA ALA A 262 2.82 11.27 -8.83
C ALA A 262 3.65 11.42 -7.54
N PRO A 263 4.86 10.85 -7.46
CA PRO A 263 5.41 9.81 -8.33
C PRO A 263 5.01 8.42 -7.81
N ASN A 264 5.33 7.35 -8.54
CA ASN A 264 5.24 6.00 -7.98
C ASN A 264 6.36 5.74 -6.96
N PHE A 265 6.06 4.87 -5.98
CA PHE A 265 7.01 4.50 -4.94
C PHE A 265 8.24 3.74 -5.48
N PRO A 266 8.12 2.74 -6.37
CA PRO A 266 9.28 1.94 -6.76
C PRO A 266 10.38 2.76 -7.42
N HIS A 267 10.04 3.60 -8.41
CA HIS A 267 11.04 4.23 -9.29
C HIS A 267 11.10 5.75 -9.17
N GLY A 268 10.19 6.39 -8.43
CA GLY A 268 10.15 7.86 -8.35
C GLY A 268 9.73 8.53 -9.66
N THR A 269 9.17 7.79 -10.62
CA THR A 269 8.71 8.31 -11.91
C THR A 269 7.25 8.74 -11.87
N PHE A 270 6.89 9.64 -12.79
CA PHE A 270 5.51 10.12 -12.98
C PHE A 270 4.83 9.34 -14.10
N ASP A 271 3.57 8.94 -13.88
CA ASP A 271 2.72 8.49 -14.97
C ASP A 271 2.32 9.66 -15.89
N PRO A 272 1.89 9.41 -17.15
CA PRO A 272 1.42 10.45 -18.07
C PRO A 272 0.00 10.92 -17.69
N LEU A 273 -0.10 11.73 -16.64
CA LEU A 273 -1.37 12.07 -15.99
C LEU A 273 -2.32 12.84 -16.90
N GLU A 274 -1.81 13.72 -17.75
CA GLU A 274 -2.62 14.51 -18.68
C GLU A 274 -3.30 13.63 -19.73
N GLU A 275 -2.55 12.71 -20.35
CA GLU A 275 -3.08 11.78 -21.33
C GLU A 275 -4.05 10.78 -20.71
N LEU A 276 -3.76 10.30 -19.49
CA LEU A 276 -4.67 9.43 -18.74
C LEU A 276 -5.97 10.16 -18.38
N GLY A 277 -5.87 11.42 -17.97
CA GLY A 277 -7.00 12.29 -17.70
C GLY A 277 -7.89 12.52 -18.92
N GLN A 278 -7.30 12.74 -20.09
CA GLN A 278 -8.03 12.84 -21.36
C GLN A 278 -8.76 11.54 -21.73
N LEU A 279 -8.15 10.39 -21.46
CA LEU A 279 -8.84 9.10 -21.62
C LEU A 279 -10.03 8.99 -20.67
N ALA A 280 -9.86 9.34 -19.40
CA ALA A 280 -10.93 9.29 -18.41
C ALA A 280 -12.14 10.16 -18.81
N LEU A 281 -11.88 11.39 -19.29
CA LEU A 281 -12.92 12.26 -19.85
C LEU A 281 -13.63 11.64 -21.04
N ARG A 282 -12.87 11.16 -22.03
CA ARG A 282 -13.41 10.58 -23.27
C ARG A 282 -14.33 9.39 -22.99
N TYR A 283 -13.94 8.53 -22.06
CA TYR A 283 -14.68 7.31 -21.73
C TYR A 283 -15.65 7.49 -20.56
N LYS A 284 -15.75 8.70 -19.98
CA LYS A 284 -16.63 9.04 -18.85
C LYS A 284 -16.45 8.11 -17.64
N ILE A 285 -15.19 7.75 -17.37
CA ILE A 285 -14.76 6.96 -16.21
C ILE A 285 -13.98 7.85 -15.24
N ASN A 286 -13.75 7.37 -14.02
CA ASN A 286 -13.01 8.14 -13.04
C ASN A 286 -11.50 8.07 -13.28
N PHE A 287 -10.77 9.05 -12.73
CA PHE A 287 -9.32 9.06 -12.71
C PHE A 287 -8.81 9.51 -11.35
N HIS A 288 -7.91 8.73 -10.77
CA HIS A 288 -7.25 9.02 -9.51
C HIS A 288 -5.76 9.32 -9.73
N ILE A 289 -5.28 10.39 -9.10
CA ILE A 289 -3.84 10.63 -8.95
C ILE A 289 -3.43 10.21 -7.53
N ASP A 290 -2.59 9.18 -7.46
CA ASP A 290 -1.90 8.83 -6.21
C ASP A 290 -0.71 9.78 -6.02
N ALA A 291 -0.94 10.83 -5.25
CA ALA A 291 0.07 11.78 -4.80
C ALA A 291 0.44 11.54 -3.32
N CYS A 292 0.23 10.33 -2.79
CA CYS A 292 0.54 10.03 -1.40
C CYS A 292 2.01 10.30 -1.10
N LEU A 293 2.91 9.79 -1.95
CA LEU A 293 4.34 10.03 -1.81
C LEU A 293 4.73 11.46 -2.18
N GLY A 294 4.29 11.97 -3.34
CA GLY A 294 4.64 13.33 -3.76
C GLY A 294 4.20 14.41 -2.77
N SER A 295 3.03 14.20 -2.14
CA SER A 295 2.52 14.98 -1.00
C SER A 295 2.77 16.49 -1.19
N PHE A 296 3.27 17.16 -0.17
CA PHE A 296 3.56 18.59 -0.16
C PHE A 296 4.82 18.94 -0.97
N LEU A 297 5.58 18.00 -1.55
CA LEU A 297 6.63 18.38 -2.51
C LEU A 297 6.05 18.84 -3.84
N LEU A 298 5.02 18.14 -4.34
CA LEU A 298 4.42 18.44 -5.65
C LEU A 298 3.97 19.90 -5.80
N PRO A 299 3.12 20.45 -4.91
CA PRO A 299 2.59 21.80 -5.10
C PRO A 299 3.65 22.90 -4.99
N PHE A 300 4.80 22.63 -4.34
CA PHE A 300 5.86 23.61 -4.12
C PHE A 300 7.11 23.40 -4.98
N ALA A 301 7.17 22.33 -5.79
CA ALA A 301 8.32 22.05 -6.65
C ALA A 301 8.64 23.21 -7.61
N LYS A 302 7.61 23.77 -8.26
CA LYS A 302 7.77 24.90 -9.19
C LYS A 302 8.33 26.14 -8.48
N ASP A 303 7.75 26.50 -7.34
CA ASP A 303 8.21 27.64 -6.53
C ASP A 303 9.63 27.42 -5.98
N ALA A 304 10.04 26.16 -5.78
CA ALA A 304 11.39 25.76 -5.42
C ALA A 304 12.39 25.74 -6.60
N GLY A 305 11.96 26.08 -7.82
CA GLY A 305 12.80 26.15 -9.01
C GLY A 305 12.92 24.84 -9.81
N PHE A 306 12.00 23.88 -9.60
CA PHE A 306 11.98 22.60 -10.29
C PHE A 306 10.74 22.46 -11.16
N ASP A 307 10.93 22.24 -12.45
CA ASP A 307 9.84 21.94 -13.37
C ASP A 307 9.43 20.47 -13.25
N ILE A 308 8.15 20.21 -13.01
CA ILE A 308 7.58 18.86 -12.87
C ILE A 308 6.28 18.76 -13.68
N PRO A 309 5.89 17.55 -14.13
CA PRO A 309 4.62 17.35 -14.82
C PRO A 309 3.42 17.82 -13.98
N LEU A 310 2.36 18.28 -14.66
CA LEU A 310 1.11 18.64 -14.02
C LEU A 310 0.49 17.42 -13.33
N CYS A 311 0.20 17.54 -12.03
CA CYS A 311 -0.11 16.40 -11.16
C CYS A 311 -1.21 16.68 -10.13
N ASP A 312 -2.10 17.64 -10.44
CA ASP A 312 -3.16 18.08 -9.54
C ASP A 312 -4.52 18.23 -10.26
N PHE A 313 -5.51 18.87 -9.63
CA PHE A 313 -6.85 18.99 -10.20
C PHE A 313 -6.94 19.86 -11.48
N ARG A 314 -5.86 20.53 -11.89
CA ARG A 314 -5.78 21.18 -13.21
C ARG A 314 -5.67 20.17 -14.34
N VAL A 315 -5.19 18.95 -14.08
CA VAL A 315 -5.22 17.86 -15.05
C VAL A 315 -6.68 17.53 -15.40
N PRO A 316 -7.11 17.67 -16.67
CA PRO A 316 -8.47 17.39 -17.07
C PRO A 316 -8.83 15.92 -16.80
N GLY A 317 -10.03 15.66 -16.28
CA GLY A 317 -10.50 14.29 -16.01
C GLY A 317 -10.14 13.72 -14.64
N VAL A 318 -9.20 14.32 -13.90
CA VAL A 318 -8.90 13.89 -12.52
C VAL A 318 -10.14 14.05 -11.66
N THR A 319 -10.57 12.98 -11.01
CA THR A 319 -11.75 12.97 -10.15
C THR A 319 -11.41 12.91 -8.67
N SER A 320 -10.25 12.38 -8.31
CA SER A 320 -9.75 12.39 -6.93
C SER A 320 -8.23 12.33 -6.86
N ILE A 321 -7.67 12.76 -5.73
CA ILE A 321 -6.24 12.79 -5.44
C ILE A 321 -6.03 12.40 -3.98
N SER A 322 -5.08 11.51 -3.70
CA SER A 322 -4.63 11.20 -2.33
C SER A 322 -3.31 11.90 -2.02
N CYS A 323 -3.13 12.38 -0.78
CA CYS A 323 -1.93 13.10 -0.33
C CYS A 323 -1.61 12.72 1.11
N ASP A 324 -0.35 12.45 1.45
CA ASP A 324 0.06 12.11 2.83
C ASP A 324 0.82 13.26 3.50
N PRO A 325 0.17 14.16 4.28
CA PRO A 325 0.88 15.14 5.08
C PRO A 325 1.88 14.49 6.06
N HIS A 326 1.65 13.25 6.51
CA HIS A 326 2.61 12.54 7.38
C HIS A 326 3.93 12.14 6.69
N LYS A 327 4.06 12.43 5.39
CA LYS A 327 5.29 12.37 4.60
C LYS A 327 5.88 13.77 4.51
N TYR A 328 5.79 14.43 3.35
CA TYR A 328 6.40 15.75 3.12
C TYR A 328 5.59 16.93 3.66
N GLY A 329 4.42 16.69 4.26
CA GLY A 329 3.74 17.70 5.09
C GLY A 329 4.31 17.79 6.51
N TYR A 330 5.19 16.85 6.89
CA TYR A 330 5.87 16.74 8.19
C TYR A 330 4.96 16.56 9.40
N THR A 331 3.71 16.19 9.18
CA THR A 331 2.73 15.95 10.27
C THR A 331 3.02 14.63 11.00
N PRO A 332 2.41 14.38 12.16
CA PRO A 332 2.45 13.07 12.81
C PRO A 332 2.08 11.92 11.87
N LYS A 333 2.71 10.76 12.08
CA LYS A 333 2.26 9.50 11.48
C LYS A 333 0.78 9.28 11.82
N GLY A 334 0.04 8.77 10.85
CA GLY A 334 -1.40 8.54 10.99
C GLY A 334 -2.30 9.61 10.34
N VAL A 335 -1.75 10.50 9.51
CA VAL A 335 -2.53 11.54 8.81
C VAL A 335 -2.30 11.52 7.29
N SER A 336 -3.40 11.42 6.54
CA SER A 336 -3.47 11.52 5.08
C SER A 336 -4.78 12.22 4.68
N VAL A 337 -4.90 12.62 3.41
CA VAL A 337 -6.07 13.32 2.87
C VAL A 337 -6.48 12.68 1.55
N ILE A 338 -7.75 12.28 1.45
CA ILE A 338 -8.38 11.94 0.18
C ILE A 338 -9.24 13.12 -0.28
N MET A 339 -8.99 13.58 -1.50
CA MET A 339 -9.66 14.72 -2.12
C MET A 339 -10.46 14.25 -3.33
N TYR A 340 -11.64 14.81 -3.54
CA TYR A 340 -12.54 14.55 -4.65
C TYR A 340 -12.90 15.85 -5.36
N ARG A 341 -13.02 15.78 -6.69
CA ARG A 341 -13.46 16.92 -7.50
C ARG A 341 -14.89 17.37 -7.15
N THR A 342 -15.75 16.45 -6.73
CA THR A 342 -17.17 16.71 -6.44
C THR A 342 -17.62 16.04 -5.15
N SER A 343 -18.55 16.68 -4.43
CA SER A 343 -19.22 16.11 -3.26
C SER A 343 -20.02 14.84 -3.57
N GLU A 344 -20.63 14.74 -4.76
CA GLU A 344 -21.35 13.55 -5.22
C GLU A 344 -20.45 12.31 -5.18
N LEU A 345 -19.29 12.38 -5.85
CA LEU A 345 -18.32 11.28 -5.84
C LEU A 345 -17.84 10.94 -4.43
N ARG A 346 -17.59 11.94 -3.57
CA ARG A 346 -17.17 11.70 -2.17
C ARG A 346 -18.23 10.93 -1.39
N ARG A 347 -19.53 11.16 -1.61
CA ARG A 347 -20.62 10.46 -0.88
C ARG A 347 -20.59 8.95 -1.07
N HIS A 348 -20.02 8.46 -2.18
CA HIS A 348 -19.87 7.02 -2.41
C HIS A 348 -18.87 6.33 -1.47
N GLN A 349 -18.05 7.07 -0.72
CA GLN A 349 -17.15 6.48 0.28
C GLN A 349 -17.81 6.33 1.66
N TYR A 350 -18.93 7.02 1.90
CA TYR A 350 -19.55 7.06 3.23
C TYR A 350 -20.24 5.75 3.57
N PHE A 351 -20.27 5.44 4.85
CA PHE A 351 -21.08 4.37 5.39
C PHE A 351 -22.24 4.94 6.21
N THR A 352 -23.42 4.35 6.07
CA THR A 352 -24.62 4.69 6.85
C THR A 352 -25.32 3.40 7.27
N CYS A 353 -25.74 3.33 8.54
CA CYS A 353 -26.55 2.24 9.08
C CYS A 353 -27.77 2.82 9.80
N PRO A 354 -28.90 3.02 9.10
CA PRO A 354 -30.08 3.67 9.67
C PRO A 354 -30.84 2.79 10.67
N ASP A 355 -30.78 1.46 10.51
CA ASP A 355 -31.57 0.50 11.29
C ASP A 355 -30.79 -0.09 12.48
N TRP A 356 -29.66 0.51 12.86
CA TRP A 356 -28.87 0.04 13.99
C TRP A 356 -29.56 0.38 15.32
N THR A 357 -29.67 -0.60 16.21
CA THR A 357 -30.33 -0.45 17.52
C THR A 357 -29.61 0.53 18.45
N GLY A 358 -28.33 0.85 18.18
CA GLY A 358 -27.56 1.88 18.90
C GLY A 358 -27.83 3.31 18.43
N GLY A 359 -28.73 3.52 17.47
CA GLY A 359 -29.09 4.82 16.91
C GLY A 359 -28.54 5.04 15.50
N LEU A 360 -28.81 6.22 14.94
CA LEU A 360 -28.34 6.58 13.59
C LEU A 360 -26.82 6.59 13.54
N TYR A 361 -26.24 5.79 12.66
CA TYR A 361 -24.78 5.69 12.50
C TYR A 361 -24.34 6.09 11.09
N ALA A 362 -23.37 6.99 11.01
CA ALA A 362 -22.75 7.39 9.75
C ALA A 362 -21.26 7.73 9.95
N THR A 363 -20.40 7.27 9.05
CA THR A 363 -18.96 7.59 9.08
C THR A 363 -18.45 8.07 7.73
N PRO A 364 -17.54 9.06 7.73
CA PRO A 364 -16.97 9.60 6.49
C PRO A 364 -15.81 8.76 5.95
N THR A 365 -15.22 7.89 6.77
CA THR A 365 -14.06 7.02 6.45
C THR A 365 -14.26 5.61 7.02
N ILE A 366 -13.23 4.75 6.99
CA ILE A 366 -13.33 3.35 7.44
C ILE A 366 -13.60 3.27 8.95
N ALA A 367 -12.96 4.14 9.74
CA ALA A 367 -13.03 4.11 11.20
C ALA A 367 -14.27 4.84 11.77
N GLY A 368 -14.76 4.36 12.91
CA GLY A 368 -15.69 5.06 13.79
C GLY A 368 -14.95 6.04 14.69
N SER A 369 -14.52 5.58 15.87
CA SER A 369 -13.65 6.35 16.76
C SER A 369 -12.29 6.60 16.10
N ARG A 370 -11.79 7.84 16.18
CA ARG A 370 -10.53 8.26 15.56
C ARG A 370 -9.69 9.11 16.54
N PRO A 371 -8.36 9.13 16.40
CA PRO A 371 -7.50 9.90 17.28
C PRO A 371 -7.48 11.39 16.87
N GLY A 372 -8.32 12.22 17.49
CA GLY A 372 -8.37 13.67 17.24
C GLY A 372 -7.04 14.39 17.57
N VAL A 373 -6.23 13.78 18.44
CA VAL A 373 -4.85 14.17 18.73
C VAL A 373 -4.00 14.31 17.45
N LEU A 374 -4.13 13.40 16.49
CA LEU A 374 -3.34 13.46 15.26
C LEU A 374 -3.79 14.60 14.34
N SER A 375 -5.10 14.88 14.29
CA SER A 375 -5.65 16.02 13.56
C SER A 375 -5.11 17.34 14.14
N ALA A 376 -5.00 17.46 15.47
CA ALA A 376 -4.42 18.64 16.11
C ALA A 376 -2.94 18.83 15.77
N GLY A 377 -2.12 17.77 15.90
CA GLY A 377 -0.70 17.83 15.55
C GLY A 377 -0.48 18.16 14.08
N ALA A 378 -1.26 17.56 13.17
CA ALA A 378 -1.18 17.86 11.75
C ALA A 378 -1.56 19.30 11.41
N TRP A 379 -2.64 19.80 12.01
CA TRP A 379 -3.06 21.17 11.83
C TRP A 379 -1.97 22.16 12.26
N ALA A 380 -1.39 21.95 13.44
CA ALA A 380 -0.34 22.81 13.98
C ALA A 380 0.93 22.82 13.12
N VAL A 381 1.34 21.66 12.60
CA VAL A 381 2.50 21.59 11.69
C VAL A 381 2.23 22.33 10.38
N ILE A 382 1.08 22.10 9.75
CA ILE A 382 0.76 22.72 8.46
C ILE A 382 0.69 24.25 8.58
N THR A 383 0.06 24.75 9.66
CA THR A 383 -0.08 26.20 9.88
C THR A 383 1.22 26.87 10.31
N SER A 384 2.04 26.22 11.14
CA SER A 384 3.33 26.77 11.58
C SER A 384 4.40 26.79 10.47
N MET A 385 4.46 25.74 9.64
CA MET A 385 5.39 25.67 8.51
C MET A 385 5.13 26.77 7.49
N GLY A 386 3.85 27.01 7.18
CA GLY A 386 3.43 27.94 6.14
C GLY A 386 4.00 27.60 4.74
N LYS A 387 3.61 28.39 3.74
CA LYS A 387 4.03 28.15 2.35
C LYS A 387 5.56 28.19 2.18
N ASN A 388 6.21 29.20 2.78
CA ASN A 388 7.65 29.41 2.63
C ASN A 388 8.47 28.26 3.22
N GLY A 389 8.07 27.72 4.38
CA GLY A 389 8.76 26.57 4.99
C GLY A 389 8.72 25.35 4.07
N TYR A 390 7.58 25.08 3.43
CA TYR A 390 7.48 23.98 2.47
C TYR A 390 8.27 24.22 1.18
N ILE A 391 8.35 25.45 0.67
CA ILE A 391 9.18 25.78 -0.50
C ILE A 391 10.65 25.52 -0.20
N GLU A 392 11.16 25.96 0.94
CA GLU A 392 12.56 25.73 1.34
C GLU A 392 12.86 24.23 1.52
N CYS A 393 11.94 23.48 2.14
CA CYS A 393 12.06 22.03 2.24
C CYS A 393 12.10 21.35 0.87
N ALA A 394 11.18 21.73 -0.03
CA ALA A 394 11.14 21.19 -1.38
C ALA A 394 12.44 21.49 -2.12
N LYS A 395 12.94 22.73 -2.05
CA LYS A 395 14.21 23.13 -2.64
C LYS A 395 15.37 22.28 -2.14
N LYS A 396 15.47 22.05 -0.83
CA LYS A 396 16.54 21.24 -0.24
C LYS A 396 16.47 19.78 -0.71
N ILE A 397 15.30 19.15 -0.61
CA ILE A 397 15.11 17.74 -0.99
C ILE A 397 15.35 17.52 -2.49
N LEU A 398 14.82 18.40 -3.34
CA LEU A 398 14.90 18.25 -4.79
C LEU A 398 16.32 18.52 -5.30
N ASN A 399 17.07 19.46 -4.71
CA ASN A 399 18.49 19.62 -4.98
C ASN A 399 19.30 18.38 -4.56
N ALA A 400 19.02 17.84 -3.38
CA ALA A 400 19.71 16.65 -2.88
C ALA A 400 19.44 15.41 -3.77
N SER A 401 18.21 15.20 -4.20
CA SER A 401 17.86 14.13 -5.15
C SER A 401 18.49 14.36 -6.53
N LYS A 402 18.50 15.61 -7.02
CA LYS A 402 19.20 15.99 -8.27
C LYS A 402 20.70 15.68 -8.19
N PHE A 403 21.33 16.03 -7.07
CA PHE A 403 22.74 15.74 -6.83
C PHE A 403 23.05 14.23 -6.92
N ILE A 404 22.20 13.38 -6.33
CA ILE A 404 22.34 11.92 -6.47
C ILE A 404 22.29 11.52 -7.95
N ARG A 405 21.29 11.97 -8.71
CA ARG A 405 21.14 11.61 -10.13
C ARG A 405 22.35 12.02 -10.99
N GLU A 406 22.92 13.18 -10.72
CA GLU A 406 24.05 13.73 -11.49
C GLU A 406 25.38 13.05 -11.11
N ASN A 407 25.52 12.58 -9.87
CA ASN A 407 26.80 12.07 -9.37
C ASN A 407 26.88 10.53 -9.26
N THR A 408 25.87 9.81 -9.78
CA THR A 408 25.80 8.34 -9.76
C THR A 408 25.80 7.71 -11.16
N GLN A 409 26.27 8.45 -12.16
CA GLN A 409 26.51 7.94 -13.51
C GLN A 409 27.71 6.98 -13.50
N LEU A 410 27.47 5.68 -13.33
CA LEU A 410 28.48 4.64 -13.27
C LEU A 410 28.21 3.60 -14.38
N PRO A 411 29.24 3.00 -15.00
CA PRO A 411 29.04 1.99 -16.05
C PRO A 411 28.17 0.80 -15.62
N ASP A 412 28.33 0.37 -14.37
CA ASP A 412 27.64 -0.79 -13.79
C ASP A 412 26.32 -0.46 -13.09
N LEU A 413 25.89 0.80 -13.06
CA LEU A 413 24.70 1.21 -12.32
C LEU A 413 23.82 2.13 -13.18
N LYS A 414 22.56 1.77 -13.34
CA LYS A 414 21.58 2.54 -14.10
C LYS A 414 20.48 3.05 -13.18
N ILE A 415 20.08 4.31 -13.38
CA ILE A 415 18.87 4.85 -12.75
C ILE A 415 17.65 4.30 -13.51
N ILE A 416 16.62 3.86 -12.79
CA ILE A 416 15.40 3.34 -13.44
C ILE A 416 14.49 4.52 -13.80
N GLY A 417 14.27 4.73 -15.09
CA GLY A 417 13.41 5.80 -15.60
C GLY A 417 13.99 7.20 -15.40
N GLN A 418 13.12 8.19 -15.20
CA GLN A 418 13.49 9.59 -15.00
C GLN A 418 12.85 10.13 -13.71
N PRO A 419 13.42 9.81 -12.53
CA PRO A 419 12.92 10.35 -11.28
C PRO A 419 13.11 11.86 -11.19
N MET A 420 12.05 12.59 -10.82
CA MET A 420 12.07 14.07 -10.76
C MET A 420 11.84 14.63 -9.35
N LEU A 421 11.41 13.79 -8.39
CA LEU A 421 11.17 14.19 -7.01
C LEU A 421 12.25 13.62 -6.07
N SER A 422 11.85 12.97 -4.99
CA SER A 422 12.71 12.59 -3.87
C SER A 422 13.28 11.18 -3.95
N ILE A 423 12.70 10.29 -4.76
CA ILE A 423 13.19 8.92 -4.92
C ILE A 423 14.16 8.85 -6.09
N VAL A 424 15.32 8.23 -5.89
CA VAL A 424 16.21 7.77 -6.96
C VAL A 424 16.38 6.26 -6.83
N SER A 425 15.97 5.52 -7.86
CA SER A 425 16.05 4.07 -7.92
C SER A 425 17.18 3.63 -8.86
N PHE A 426 17.81 2.52 -8.50
CA PHE A 426 18.96 1.97 -9.19
C PHE A 426 18.72 0.50 -9.56
N THR A 427 19.26 0.10 -10.71
CA THR A 427 19.36 -1.27 -11.19
C THR A 427 20.73 -1.49 -11.83
N SER A 428 21.05 -2.74 -12.15
CA SER A 428 22.27 -3.09 -12.85
C SER A 428 22.03 -4.28 -13.77
N GLU A 429 22.70 -4.28 -14.91
CA GLU A 429 22.75 -5.40 -15.87
C GLU A 429 24.04 -6.21 -15.73
N THR A 430 25.08 -5.66 -15.11
CA THR A 430 26.41 -6.25 -14.99
C THR A 430 26.71 -6.78 -13.60
N LEU A 431 26.13 -6.18 -12.56
CA LEU A 431 26.27 -6.57 -11.16
C LEU A 431 24.91 -6.90 -10.54
N ASN A 432 24.91 -7.60 -9.41
CA ASN A 432 23.68 -7.83 -8.66
C ASN A 432 23.30 -6.58 -7.83
N PRO A 433 22.17 -5.90 -8.13
CA PRO A 433 21.79 -4.68 -7.41
C PRO A 433 21.44 -4.93 -5.94
N HIS A 434 21.01 -6.14 -5.56
CA HIS A 434 20.79 -6.47 -4.15
C HIS A 434 22.11 -6.55 -3.38
N ALA A 435 23.17 -7.08 -3.99
CA ALA A 435 24.51 -7.14 -3.39
C ALA A 435 25.08 -5.73 -3.16
N ILE A 436 24.89 -4.80 -4.11
CA ILE A 436 25.27 -3.38 -3.94
C ILE A 436 24.53 -2.78 -2.75
N GLY A 437 23.23 -3.04 -2.66
CA GLY A 437 22.41 -2.54 -1.58
C GLY A 437 22.77 -3.09 -0.19
N ASP A 438 23.07 -4.38 -0.09
CA ASP A 438 23.55 -4.98 1.16
C ASP A 438 24.95 -4.46 1.52
N THR A 439 25.80 -4.24 0.53
CA THR A 439 27.13 -3.67 0.75
C THR A 439 27.03 -2.25 1.29
N LEU A 440 26.15 -1.41 0.75
CA LEU A 440 25.80 -0.10 1.30
C LEU A 440 25.37 -0.19 2.77
N SER A 441 24.56 -1.20 3.10
CA SER A 441 24.11 -1.45 4.47
C SER A 441 25.26 -1.85 5.40
N LYS A 442 26.23 -2.62 4.90
CA LYS A 442 27.41 -3.07 5.66
C LYS A 442 28.42 -1.95 5.88
N ILE A 443 28.86 -1.26 4.83
CA ILE A 443 29.98 -0.30 4.90
C ILE A 443 29.53 1.10 5.31
N GLY A 444 28.33 1.49 4.88
CA GLY A 444 27.79 2.82 5.12
C GLY A 444 26.67 2.85 6.16
N LYS A 445 26.27 1.69 6.72
CA LYS A 445 25.13 1.58 7.65
C LYS A 445 23.82 2.14 7.07
N TRP A 446 23.69 2.13 5.75
CA TRP A 446 22.49 2.62 5.08
C TRP A 446 21.33 1.65 5.26
N LYS A 447 20.13 2.18 5.47
CA LYS A 447 18.88 1.41 5.42
C LYS A 447 18.17 1.78 4.12
N ILE A 448 18.20 0.89 3.15
CA ILE A 448 17.67 1.12 1.81
C ILE A 448 16.50 0.17 1.53
N ASP A 449 15.66 0.55 0.58
CA ASP A 449 14.57 -0.30 0.13
C ASP A 449 14.99 -1.09 -1.11
N HIS A 450 14.90 -2.42 -1.04
CA HIS A 450 15.15 -3.29 -2.18
C HIS A 450 13.88 -3.43 -3.05
N LEU A 451 14.09 -3.49 -4.36
CA LEU A 451 13.05 -3.53 -5.38
C LEU A 451 13.11 -4.84 -6.18
N GLN A 452 12.01 -5.15 -6.85
CA GLN A 452 11.91 -6.30 -7.74
C GLN A 452 11.06 -5.98 -8.96
N ASN A 453 11.34 -6.67 -10.07
CA ASN A 453 10.70 -6.48 -11.37
C ASN A 453 10.82 -5.03 -11.92
N PRO A 454 12.04 -4.54 -12.17
CA PRO A 454 13.33 -5.26 -12.17
C PRO A 454 14.01 -5.31 -10.79
N PRO A 455 14.97 -6.23 -10.57
CA PRO A 455 15.84 -6.19 -9.39
C PRO A 455 16.49 -4.81 -9.24
N GLY A 456 16.49 -4.29 -8.03
CA GLY A 456 16.98 -2.93 -7.79
C GLY A 456 16.96 -2.57 -6.31
N PHE A 457 17.26 -1.31 -6.06
CA PHE A 457 17.03 -0.66 -4.77
C PHE A 457 16.75 0.82 -5.02
N HIS A 458 16.19 1.53 -4.03
CA HIS A 458 16.09 2.98 -4.13
C HIS A 458 16.51 3.68 -2.84
N PHE A 459 16.72 4.98 -2.99
CA PHE A 459 16.92 5.90 -1.89
C PHE A 459 15.90 7.03 -1.98
N CYS A 460 15.07 7.16 -0.95
CA CYS A 460 14.07 8.21 -0.81
C CYS A 460 14.63 9.34 0.07
N VAL A 461 14.88 10.50 -0.55
CA VAL A 461 15.41 11.70 0.10
C VAL A 461 14.31 12.38 0.94
N THR A 462 14.61 12.64 2.20
CA THR A 462 13.76 13.38 3.14
C THR A 462 14.53 14.53 3.76
N MET A 463 13.86 15.39 4.53
CA MET A 463 14.56 16.42 5.30
C MET A 463 15.56 15.84 6.30
N ALA A 464 15.32 14.64 6.81
CA ALA A 464 16.22 13.97 7.74
C ALA A 464 17.57 13.62 7.08
N ASN A 465 17.55 13.14 5.84
CA ASN A 465 18.73 12.56 5.17
C ASN A 465 19.32 13.45 4.05
N ALA A 466 18.69 14.59 3.72
CA ALA A 466 19.11 15.44 2.62
C ALA A 466 20.57 15.92 2.72
N ASP A 467 21.08 16.16 3.94
CA ASP A 467 22.47 16.57 4.16
C ASP A 467 23.48 15.42 4.02
N GLN A 468 23.00 14.17 3.97
CA GLN A 468 23.84 12.97 3.86
C GLN A 468 24.02 12.49 2.42
N VAL A 469 23.40 13.13 1.42
CA VAL A 469 23.45 12.63 0.03
C VAL A 469 24.86 12.61 -0.56
N GLY A 470 25.76 13.49 -0.12
CA GLY A 470 27.18 13.43 -0.49
C GLY A 470 27.86 12.15 0.01
N ASN A 471 27.61 11.78 1.27
CA ASN A 471 28.08 10.53 1.85
C ASN A 471 27.43 9.32 1.17
N PHE A 472 26.14 9.40 0.85
CA PHE A 472 25.44 8.34 0.12
C PHE A 472 26.11 8.06 -1.23
N VAL A 473 26.36 9.09 -2.03
CA VAL A 473 27.00 8.94 -3.35
C VAL A 473 28.40 8.35 -3.22
N LYS A 474 29.19 8.80 -2.23
CA LYS A 474 30.52 8.24 -1.96
C LYS A 474 30.44 6.76 -1.60
N ASP A 475 29.59 6.41 -0.65
CA ASP A 475 29.44 5.03 -0.17
C ASP A 475 28.85 4.13 -1.27
N LEU A 476 27.98 4.64 -2.13
CA LEU A 476 27.43 3.92 -3.28
C LEU A 476 28.51 3.59 -4.30
N LYS A 477 29.40 4.53 -4.63
CA LYS A 477 30.55 4.28 -5.51
C LYS A 477 31.45 3.19 -4.93
N ASN A 478 31.75 3.27 -3.63
CA ASN A 478 32.55 2.26 -2.94
C ASN A 478 31.86 0.89 -2.94
N ALA A 479 30.55 0.84 -2.73
CA ALA A 479 29.79 -0.41 -2.74
C ALA A 479 29.79 -1.07 -4.13
N VAL A 480 29.64 -0.27 -5.21
CA VAL A 480 29.75 -0.77 -6.59
C VAL A 480 31.15 -1.33 -6.84
N GLU A 481 32.19 -0.63 -6.42
CA GLU A 481 33.59 -1.09 -6.58
C GLU A 481 33.85 -2.39 -5.82
N GLN A 482 33.35 -2.50 -4.58
CA GLN A 482 33.52 -3.69 -3.77
C GLN A 482 32.80 -4.89 -4.39
N VAL A 483 31.55 -4.73 -4.85
CA VAL A 483 30.81 -5.80 -5.53
C VAL A 483 31.49 -6.23 -6.83
N ARG A 484 32.14 -5.29 -7.55
CA ARG A 484 32.91 -5.62 -8.76
C ARG A 484 34.12 -6.52 -8.45
N ASN A 485 34.81 -6.25 -7.35
CA ASN A 485 36.10 -6.87 -7.04
C ASN A 485 36.01 -8.07 -6.09
N ASP A 486 34.87 -8.27 -5.42
CA ASP A 486 34.66 -9.32 -4.42
C ASP A 486 33.50 -10.25 -4.82
N PRO A 487 33.80 -11.46 -5.33
CA PRO A 487 32.80 -12.48 -5.61
C PRO A 487 31.96 -12.90 -4.38
N GLU A 488 32.47 -12.72 -3.15
CA GLU A 488 31.73 -13.03 -1.93
C GLU A 488 30.64 -11.98 -1.63
N ALA A 489 30.69 -10.81 -2.26
CA ALA A 489 29.68 -9.76 -2.08
C ALA A 489 28.28 -10.20 -2.56
N GLU A 490 28.18 -11.23 -3.39
CA GLU A 490 26.90 -11.82 -3.82
C GLU A 490 26.29 -12.81 -2.81
N LYS A 491 27.04 -13.24 -1.80
CA LYS A 491 26.56 -14.20 -0.79
C LYS A 491 25.87 -13.50 0.38
N THR A 492 24.80 -12.77 0.07
CA THR A 492 24.00 -12.07 1.07
C THR A 492 22.60 -12.66 1.21
N GLU A 493 21.99 -12.46 2.39
CA GLU A 493 20.62 -12.94 2.68
C GLU A 493 19.60 -12.34 1.71
N THR A 494 19.72 -11.05 1.38
CA THR A 494 18.81 -10.37 0.45
C THR A 494 18.92 -10.91 -0.98
N VAL A 495 20.14 -11.16 -1.47
CA VAL A 495 20.36 -11.79 -2.78
C VAL A 495 19.73 -13.17 -2.83
N ALA A 496 19.95 -13.99 -1.78
CA ALA A 496 19.34 -15.31 -1.68
C ALA A 496 17.80 -15.24 -1.66
N LEU A 497 17.24 -14.34 -0.87
CA LEU A 497 15.80 -14.15 -0.72
C LEU A 497 15.14 -13.73 -2.04
N TYR A 498 15.58 -12.63 -2.64
CA TYR A 498 14.99 -12.12 -3.88
C TYR A 498 15.28 -13.05 -5.07
N GLY A 499 16.44 -13.70 -5.10
CA GLY A 499 16.78 -14.73 -6.09
C GLY A 499 15.87 -15.96 -5.99
N ALA A 500 15.56 -16.43 -4.79
CA ALA A 500 14.61 -17.52 -4.56
C ALA A 500 13.18 -17.11 -4.98
N VAL A 501 12.71 -15.95 -4.51
CA VAL A 501 11.37 -15.42 -4.82
C VAL A 501 11.17 -15.20 -6.33
N ALA A 502 12.20 -14.74 -7.05
CA ALA A 502 12.15 -14.59 -8.50
C ALA A 502 11.94 -15.92 -9.23
N LYS A 503 12.52 -17.02 -8.73
CA LYS A 503 12.39 -18.38 -9.30
C LYS A 503 11.04 -19.03 -9.01
N VAL A 504 10.32 -18.61 -7.97
CA VAL A 504 9.01 -19.20 -7.61
C VAL A 504 7.98 -18.89 -8.72
N PRO A 505 7.44 -19.93 -9.39
CA PRO A 505 6.59 -19.73 -10.57
C PRO A 505 5.22 -19.12 -10.25
N ASP A 506 4.65 -19.45 -9.08
CA ASP A 506 3.38 -18.94 -8.58
C ASP A 506 3.61 -18.01 -7.40
N LYS A 507 3.31 -16.73 -7.59
CA LYS A 507 3.48 -15.70 -6.57
C LYS A 507 2.51 -15.86 -5.38
N GLY A 508 1.46 -16.67 -5.52
CA GLY A 508 0.61 -17.05 -4.39
C GLY A 508 1.36 -17.81 -3.30
N ILE A 509 2.35 -18.64 -3.68
CA ILE A 509 3.20 -19.36 -2.71
C ILE A 509 4.07 -18.37 -1.92
N VAL A 510 4.67 -17.40 -2.61
CA VAL A 510 5.44 -16.32 -1.96
C VAL A 510 4.54 -15.50 -1.02
N GLY A 511 3.31 -15.20 -1.45
CA GLY A 511 2.32 -14.52 -0.64
C GLY A 511 2.02 -15.27 0.66
N ASN A 512 1.81 -16.58 0.59
CA ASN A 512 1.59 -17.41 1.78
C ASN A 512 2.81 -17.45 2.71
N LEU A 513 4.02 -17.62 2.17
CA LEU A 513 5.26 -17.56 2.97
C LEU A 513 5.43 -16.21 3.66
N SER A 514 4.97 -15.12 3.04
CA SER A 514 5.00 -13.78 3.61
C SER A 514 3.99 -13.61 4.76
N LEU A 515 2.99 -14.49 4.89
CA LEU A 515 2.09 -14.48 6.06
C LEU A 515 2.85 -14.86 7.34
N ASN A 516 3.83 -15.76 7.27
CA ASN A 516 4.66 -16.08 8.42
C ASN A 516 5.44 -14.88 8.95
N TYR A 517 5.92 -14.00 8.05
CA TYR A 517 6.52 -12.73 8.46
C TYR A 517 5.53 -11.88 9.26
N VAL A 518 4.28 -11.78 8.78
CA VAL A 518 3.22 -11.02 9.45
C VAL A 518 2.86 -11.64 10.80
N ASP A 519 2.77 -12.97 10.88
CA ASP A 519 2.51 -13.67 12.14
C ASP A 519 3.63 -13.40 13.16
N CYS A 520 4.88 -13.42 12.73
CA CYS A 520 6.02 -13.09 13.59
C CYS A 520 6.08 -11.61 14.02
N LEU A 521 5.42 -10.69 13.30
CA LEU A 521 5.32 -9.28 13.72
C LEU A 521 4.33 -9.06 14.86
N ILE A 522 3.28 -9.89 14.94
CA ILE A 522 2.18 -9.70 15.90
C ILE A 522 2.18 -10.71 17.05
N LEU A 523 2.99 -11.77 16.96
CA LEU A 523 3.13 -12.80 17.99
C LEU A 523 4.52 -12.78 18.60
N PHE A 524 4.60 -12.74 19.93
CA PHE A 524 5.81 -13.18 20.62
C PHE A 524 5.99 -14.69 20.46
N SER A 525 7.24 -15.13 20.49
CA SER A 525 7.70 -16.51 20.27
C SER A 525 7.02 -17.59 21.11
N VAL A 526 6.37 -17.23 22.23
CA VAL A 526 5.59 -18.16 23.09
C VAL A 526 4.18 -18.44 22.53
N MET A 527 3.55 -17.50 21.81
CA MET A 527 2.22 -17.73 21.20
C MET A 527 2.25 -18.59 19.94
N VAL A 528 3.41 -18.70 19.28
CA VAL A 528 3.58 -19.53 18.08
C VAL A 528 3.40 -21.02 18.38
N TYR A 529 3.61 -21.46 19.63
CA TYR A 529 3.36 -22.84 20.04
C TYR A 529 1.89 -23.24 19.93
N PHE A 530 0.95 -22.31 20.13
CA PHE A 530 -0.49 -22.62 20.04
C PHE A 530 -1.00 -22.81 18.60
N LEU A 531 -0.24 -22.34 17.60
CA LEU A 531 -0.57 -22.52 16.17
C LEU A 531 0.15 -23.71 15.52
N ASN A 532 1.08 -24.35 16.24
CA ASN A 532 1.91 -25.46 15.74
C ASN A 532 1.47 -26.85 16.26
N ASP A 533 0.30 -26.98 16.90
CA ASP A 533 -0.20 -28.32 17.24
C ASP A 533 -0.52 -29.10 15.97
N SER A 534 0.10 -30.27 15.83
CA SER A 534 -0.13 -31.22 14.76
C SER A 534 -1.63 -31.62 14.67
N PRO A 535 -2.10 -32.13 13.52
CA PRO A 535 -3.47 -32.65 13.38
C PRO A 535 -3.87 -33.70 14.42
N GLU A 536 -2.89 -34.34 15.07
CA GLU A 536 -3.08 -35.37 16.09
C GLU A 536 -3.68 -34.81 17.40
N ASN A 537 -3.53 -33.50 17.69
CA ASN A 537 -4.13 -32.86 18.86
C ASN A 537 -5.48 -32.17 18.58
N LEU A 538 -6.00 -32.26 17.35
CA LEU A 538 -7.29 -31.64 16.98
C LEU A 538 -8.48 -32.43 17.55
N ASP A 539 -8.38 -33.76 17.66
CA ASP A 539 -9.44 -34.60 18.22
C ASP A 539 -9.64 -34.39 19.73
N ASP A 540 -8.56 -34.17 20.48
CA ASP A 540 -8.63 -33.83 21.91
C ASP A 540 -9.24 -32.44 22.14
N LYS A 541 -8.94 -31.46 21.27
CA LYS A 541 -9.53 -30.11 21.33
C LYS A 541 -10.99 -30.08 20.86
N ILE A 542 -11.38 -30.88 19.88
CA ILE A 542 -12.79 -31.10 19.49
C ILE A 542 -13.55 -31.81 20.63
N GLY A 543 -12.89 -32.71 21.36
CA GLY A 543 -13.42 -33.34 22.57
C GLY A 543 -13.74 -32.34 23.69
N ILE A 544 -12.85 -31.37 23.93
CA ILE A 544 -13.06 -30.28 24.89
C ILE A 544 -14.18 -29.35 24.42
N TYR A 545 -14.22 -28.98 23.13
CA TYR A 545 -15.29 -28.13 22.57
C TYR A 545 -16.67 -28.83 22.62
N ARG A 546 -16.74 -30.16 22.42
CA ARG A 546 -17.97 -30.96 22.58
C ARG A 546 -18.39 -31.09 24.05
N LYS A 547 -17.46 -31.14 25.01
CA LYS A 547 -17.74 -31.10 26.46
C LYS A 547 -18.30 -29.74 26.90
N ILE A 548 -17.71 -28.63 26.43
CA ILE A 548 -18.19 -27.27 26.72
C ILE A 548 -19.59 -27.06 26.11
N LYS A 549 -19.82 -27.47 24.86
CA LYS A 549 -21.13 -27.35 24.20
C LYS A 549 -22.23 -28.18 24.89
N ARG A 550 -21.90 -29.34 25.48
CA ARG A 550 -22.85 -30.15 26.29
C ARG A 550 -23.15 -29.54 27.66
N HIS A 551 -22.24 -28.73 28.21
CA HIS A 551 -22.45 -28.05 29.48
C HIS A 551 -23.38 -26.83 29.31
N TYR A 552 -23.23 -26.09 28.21
CA TYR A 552 -24.07 -24.93 27.87
C TYR A 552 -25.41 -25.26 27.20
N SER A 553 -25.67 -26.53 26.85
CA SER A 553 -26.98 -26.96 26.36
C SER A 553 -27.87 -27.57 27.46
N LYS A 554 -27.42 -27.50 28.72
CA LYS A 554 -28.13 -28.00 29.92
C LYS A 554 -28.39 -26.92 30.97
N VAL A 555 -28.02 -25.67 30.67
CA VAL A 555 -28.46 -24.44 31.34
C VAL A 555 -29.35 -23.72 30.33
#